data_AF-A0AAW1RSX2-F1
#
_entry.id   AF-A0AAW1RSX2-F1
#
_cell.length_a   1.000
_cell.length_b   1.000
_cell.length_c   1.000
_cell.angle_alpha   90.00
_cell.angle_beta   90.00
_cell.angle_gamma   90.00
#
_symmetry.space_group_name_H-M   'P 1'
#
loop_
_entity.id
_entity.type
_entity.pdbx_description
1 polymer ?
#
loop_
_entity_poly.entity_id
_entity_poly.type
_entity_poly.pdbx_seq_one_letter_code
_entity_poly.pdbx_strand_id
1 'polypeptide(L)'
;MHLLLSPIPLQSVMQLFSDCASVSQAPGKRREMDRASQVLGALFWSLNEGEPSEGVKPKLQQLGAAFARQDWDTALQIQMGLTSTDWDKCKSWLSVLKRLIKQRQTMS
;
A
#
# COMPACT_ATOMS: atom_id res chain seq x y z
N MET A 1 -19.37 10.62 9.38
CA MET A 1 -18.30 9.62 9.15
C MET A 1 -17.62 9.94 7.83
N HIS A 2 -16.49 10.64 7.85
CA HIS A 2 -15.77 11.08 6.65
C HIS A 2 -15.00 9.91 6.02
N LEU A 3 -15.64 9.21 5.08
CA LEU A 3 -14.95 8.31 4.15
C LEU A 3 -14.52 9.13 2.92
N LEU A 4 -13.45 9.93 3.04
CA LEU A 4 -12.91 10.75 1.94
C LEU A 4 -11.92 10.01 1.02
N LEU A 5 -11.84 8.69 1.15
CA LEU A 5 -11.14 7.83 0.19
C LEU A 5 -12.18 6.86 -0.34
N SER A 6 -12.56 7.04 -1.61
CA SER A 6 -13.34 6.08 -2.40
C SER A 6 -12.94 4.63 -2.08
N PRO A 7 -13.83 3.63 -2.11
CA PRO A 7 -13.54 2.23 -1.70
C PRO A 7 -12.49 1.49 -2.55
N ILE A 8 -12.04 2.10 -3.64
CA ILE A 8 -11.20 1.53 -4.70
C ILE A 8 -9.74 1.25 -4.28
N PRO A 9 -9.01 2.15 -3.56
CA PRO A 9 -7.64 1.89 -3.12
C PRO A 9 -7.57 0.71 -2.15
N LEU A 10 -8.60 0.56 -1.30
CA LEU A 10 -8.61 -0.42 -0.22
C LEU A 10 -8.76 -1.84 -0.78
N GLN A 11 -9.74 -2.05 -1.66
CA GLN A 11 -9.93 -3.31 -2.37
C GLN A 11 -8.69 -3.70 -3.17
N SER A 12 -8.10 -2.76 -3.91
CA SER A 12 -6.95 -3.05 -4.77
C SER A 12 -5.69 -3.42 -3.97
N VAL A 13 -5.45 -2.77 -2.83
CA VAL A 13 -4.34 -3.11 -1.92
C VAL A 13 -4.58 -4.48 -1.27
N MET A 14 -5.81 -4.80 -0.86
CA MET A 14 -6.13 -6.12 -0.31
C MET A 14 -5.97 -7.23 -1.35
N GLN A 15 -6.32 -6.96 -2.61
CA GLN A 15 -6.16 -7.92 -3.70
C GLN A 15 -4.67 -8.18 -3.99
N LEU A 16 -3.83 -7.13 -4.02
CA LEU A 16 -2.38 -7.25 -4.13
C LEU A 16 -1.79 -8.08 -2.99
N PHE A 17 -2.24 -7.82 -1.76
CA PHE A 17 -1.79 -8.57 -0.58
C PHE A 17 -2.19 -10.05 -0.68
N SER A 18 -3.44 -10.34 -1.03
CA SER A 18 -3.95 -11.70 -1.17
C SER A 18 -3.17 -12.49 -2.23
N ASP A 19 -2.90 -11.86 -3.37
CA ASP A 19 -2.11 -12.45 -4.45
C ASP A 19 -0.67 -12.78 -4.00
N CYS A 20 -0.02 -11.82 -3.34
CA CYS A 20 1.31 -12.01 -2.75
C CYS A 20 1.34 -13.08 -1.65
N ALA A 21 0.29 -13.16 -0.83
CA ALA A 21 0.16 -14.13 0.24
C ALA A 21 -0.01 -15.55 -0.30
N SER A 22 -0.75 -15.72 -1.40
CA SER A 22 -1.02 -17.04 -2.01
C SER A 22 0.27 -17.78 -2.41
N VAL A 23 1.29 -17.04 -2.88
CA VAL A 23 2.59 -17.58 -3.28
C VAL A 23 3.66 -17.56 -2.17
N SER A 24 3.32 -17.03 -1.00
CA SER A 24 4.21 -16.88 0.15
C SER A 24 4.06 -18.01 1.18
N GLN A 25 4.06 -19.26 0.70
CA GLN A 25 3.79 -20.47 1.50
C GLN A 25 4.92 -20.85 2.47
N ALA A 26 6.16 -20.42 2.20
CA ALA A 26 7.30 -20.71 3.06
C ALA A 26 7.17 -20.03 4.44
N PRO A 27 7.57 -20.67 5.56
CA PRO A 27 7.35 -20.14 6.90
C PRO A 27 7.97 -18.75 7.14
N GLY A 28 9.13 -18.46 6.52
CA GLY A 28 9.73 -17.13 6.53
C GLY A 28 8.86 -16.09 5.80
N LYS A 29 8.44 -16.40 4.57
CA LYS A 29 7.59 -15.52 3.76
C LYS A 29 6.20 -15.30 4.38
N ARG A 30 5.65 -16.30 5.08
CA ARG A 30 4.37 -16.20 5.79
C ARG A 30 4.44 -15.22 6.96
N ARG A 31 5.54 -15.21 7.72
CA ARG A 31 5.80 -14.20 8.77
C ARG A 31 5.93 -12.78 8.18
N GLU A 32 6.53 -12.67 7.01
CA GLU A 32 6.63 -11.37 6.32
C GLU A 32 5.27 -10.88 5.83
N MET A 33 4.39 -11.77 5.37
CA MET A 33 3.00 -11.43 5.04
C MET A 33 2.20 -11.03 6.27
N ASP A 34 2.39 -11.70 7.41
CA ASP A 34 1.74 -11.34 8.67
C ASP A 34 2.10 -9.90 9.09
N ARG A 35 3.39 -9.56 9.07
CA ARG A 35 3.86 -8.18 9.31
C ARG A 35 3.32 -7.20 8.28
N ALA A 36 3.28 -7.58 7.00
CA ALA A 36 2.73 -6.73 5.97
C ALA A 36 1.25 -6.43 6.22
N SER A 37 0.48 -7.41 6.71
CA SER A 37 -0.93 -7.24 7.07
C SER A 37 -1.10 -6.27 8.25
N GLN A 38 -0.27 -6.39 9.29
CA GLN A 38 -0.31 -5.49 10.45
C GLN A 38 -0.01 -4.04 10.07
N VAL A 39 1.01 -3.85 9.23
CA VAL A 39 1.45 -2.54 8.78
C VAL A 39 0.43 -1.89 7.83
N LEU A 40 -0.19 -2.67 6.94
CA LEU A 40 -1.29 -2.19 6.10
C LEU A 40 -2.55 -1.88 6.92
N GLY A 41 -2.83 -2.66 7.97
CA GLY A 41 -3.91 -2.37 8.93
C GLY A 41 -3.74 -1.02 9.62
N ALA A 42 -2.53 -0.72 10.09
CA ALA A 42 -2.19 0.57 10.70
C ALA A 42 -2.35 1.74 9.71
N LEU A 43 -1.99 1.56 8.44
CA LEU A 43 -2.26 2.55 7.39
C LEU A 43 -3.76 2.83 7.29
N PHE A 44 -4.61 1.80 7.17
CA PHE A 44 -6.05 1.98 7.04
C PHE A 44 -6.65 2.73 8.23
N TRP A 45 -6.15 2.46 9.43
CA TRP A 45 -6.52 3.19 10.63
C TRP A 45 -6.15 4.69 10.53
N SER A 46 -4.89 5.01 10.22
CA SER A 46 -4.43 6.40 10.08
C SER A 46 -5.14 7.17 8.96
N LEU A 47 -5.51 6.50 7.87
CA LEU A 47 -6.29 7.12 6.79
C LEU A 47 -7.72 7.47 7.25
N ASN A 48 -8.33 6.60 8.07
CA ASN A 48 -9.68 6.80 8.59
C ASN A 48 -9.75 7.86 9.70
N GLU A 49 -8.68 8.04 10.48
CA GLU A 49 -8.60 9.12 11.48
C GLU A 49 -8.44 10.52 10.85
N GLY A 50 -8.33 10.62 9.52
CA GLY A 50 -8.18 11.91 8.84
C GLY A 50 -6.79 12.52 8.97
N GLU A 51 -5.83 11.74 9.48
CA GLU A 51 -4.46 12.14 9.77
C GLU A 51 -3.63 12.53 8.53
N PRO A 52 -3.90 12.11 7.26
CA PRO A 52 -3.06 12.54 6.16
C PRO A 52 -3.15 14.06 5.90
N SER A 53 -2.01 14.76 5.95
CA SER A 53 -1.85 16.16 5.56
C SER A 53 -2.31 16.33 4.12
N GLU A 54 -2.72 17.55 3.78
CA GLU A 54 -3.32 17.85 2.48
C GLU A 54 -2.41 17.45 1.29
N GLY A 55 -1.09 17.38 1.48
CA GLY A 55 -0.14 16.94 0.45
C GLY A 55 -0.07 15.42 0.20
N VAL A 56 -0.52 14.58 1.14
CA VAL A 56 -0.43 13.11 1.03
C VAL A 56 -1.71 12.47 0.53
N LYS A 57 -2.88 13.04 0.85
CA LYS A 57 -4.18 12.61 0.33
C LYS A 57 -4.22 12.44 -1.21
N PRO A 58 -3.80 13.42 -2.03
CA PRO A 58 -3.85 13.29 -3.48
C PRO A 58 -2.88 12.23 -4.02
N LYS A 59 -1.73 12.02 -3.38
CA LYS A 59 -0.78 10.97 -3.77
C LYS A 59 -1.33 9.58 -3.44
N LEU A 60 -2.02 9.42 -2.32
CA LEU A 60 -2.69 8.17 -1.95
C LEU A 60 -3.85 7.82 -2.91
N GLN A 61 -4.61 8.82 -3.35
CA GLN A 61 -5.65 8.62 -4.37
C GLN A 61 -5.05 8.17 -5.70
N GLN A 62 -3.96 8.80 -6.15
CA GLN A 62 -3.22 8.38 -7.35
C GLN A 62 -2.69 6.95 -7.21
N LEU A 63 -2.14 6.59 -6.05
CA LEU A 63 -1.66 5.24 -5.77
C LEU A 63 -2.80 4.20 -5.87
N GLY A 64 -3.96 4.52 -5.29
CA GLY A 64 -5.16 3.69 -5.42
C GLY A 64 -5.63 3.53 -6.86
N ALA A 65 -5.59 4.59 -7.66
CA ALA A 65 -5.95 4.54 -9.08
C ALA A 65 -4.96 3.69 -9.90
N ALA A 66 -3.66 3.78 -9.61
CA ALA A 66 -2.64 2.94 -10.24
C ALA A 66 -2.87 1.45 -9.92
N PHE A 67 -3.19 1.13 -8.66
CA PHE A 67 -3.55 -0.25 -8.27
C PHE A 67 -4.79 -0.77 -8.97
N ALA A 68 -5.84 0.04 -9.09
CA ALA A 68 -7.07 -0.35 -9.80
C ALA A 68 -6.83 -0.65 -11.29
N ARG A 69 -5.82 -0.02 -11.89
CA ARG A 69 -5.39 -0.24 -13.28
C ARG A 69 -4.33 -1.32 -13.43
N GLN A 70 -3.90 -1.95 -12.32
CA GLN A 70 -2.74 -2.86 -12.27
C GLN A 70 -1.46 -2.23 -12.85
N ASP A 71 -1.34 -0.90 -12.78
CA ASP A 71 -0.19 -0.15 -13.27
C ASP A 71 0.88 -0.08 -12.16
N TRP A 72 1.64 -1.18 -12.06
CA TRP A 72 2.62 -1.38 -10.99
C TRP A 72 3.83 -0.45 -11.10
N ASP A 73 4.18 0.01 -12.31
CA ASP A 73 5.27 0.96 -12.51
C ASP A 73 4.89 2.34 -11.98
N THR A 74 3.72 2.85 -12.37
CA THR A 74 3.16 4.09 -11.84
C THR A 74 2.97 4.02 -10.32
N ALA A 75 2.45 2.89 -9.81
CA ALA A 75 2.29 2.68 -8.37
C ALA A 75 3.64 2.76 -7.61
N LEU A 76 4.71 2.21 -8.19
CA LEU A 76 6.06 2.26 -7.61
C LEU A 76 6.60 3.70 -7.60
N GLN A 77 6.43 4.45 -8.68
CA GLN A 77 6.85 5.86 -8.76
C GLN A 77 6.15 6.73 -7.71
N ILE A 78 4.83 6.57 -7.56
CA ILE A 78 4.03 7.31 -6.57
C ILE A 78 4.46 6.94 -5.14
N GLN A 79 4.69 5.66 -4.87
CA GLN A 79 5.20 5.18 -3.58
C GLN A 79 6.56 5.83 -3.25
N MET A 80 7.48 5.89 -4.19
CA MET A 80 8.79 6.56 -4.01
C MET A 80 8.62 8.05 -3.72
N GLY A 81 7.73 8.73 -4.45
CA GLY A 81 7.40 10.14 -4.22
C GLY A 81 6.72 10.42 -2.87
N LEU A 82 6.11 9.43 -2.23
CA LEU A 82 5.60 9.49 -0.86
C LEU A 82 6.71 9.25 0.18
N THR A 83 7.78 8.54 -0.17
CA THR A 83 8.89 8.23 0.76
C THR A 83 9.84 9.42 0.93
N SER A 84 9.88 10.32 -0.06
CA SER A 84 10.66 11.57 -0.02
C SER A 84 9.97 12.72 0.71
N THR A 85 8.69 12.59 1.09
CA THR A 85 8.02 13.60 1.94
C THR A 85 8.37 13.36 3.41
N ASP A 86 8.47 14.41 4.24
CA ASP A 86 8.74 14.40 5.70
C ASP A 86 7.68 13.66 6.56
N TRP A 87 6.90 12.78 5.93
CA TRP A 87 5.96 11.91 6.59
C TRP A 87 6.67 10.69 7.18
N ASP A 88 7.33 10.88 8.32
CA ASP A 88 8.03 9.79 9.02
C ASP A 88 7.08 8.63 9.42
N LYS A 89 5.86 8.96 9.86
CA LYS A 89 4.77 8.00 10.16
C LYS A 89 4.39 7.08 8.99
N CYS A 90 4.79 7.38 7.74
CA CYS A 90 4.45 6.61 6.55
C CYS A 90 5.59 5.70 6.07
N LYS A 91 6.83 5.91 6.53
CA LYS A 91 8.01 5.18 6.01
C LYS A 91 7.91 3.67 6.18
N SER A 92 7.30 3.21 7.28
CA SER A 92 7.14 1.77 7.57
C SER A 92 6.25 1.06 6.57
N TRP A 93 5.03 1.56 6.32
CA TRP A 93 4.11 0.92 5.36
C TRP A 93 4.49 1.16 3.91
N LEU A 94 5.13 2.29 3.59
CA LEU A 94 5.68 2.56 2.26
C LEU A 94 6.75 1.53 1.87
N SER A 95 7.61 1.14 2.82
CA SER A 95 8.64 0.13 2.60
C SER A 95 8.04 -1.26 2.35
N VAL A 96 6.99 -1.62 3.09
CA VAL A 96 6.23 -2.86 2.87
C VAL A 96 5.52 -2.84 1.52
N LEU A 97 4.86 -1.73 1.17
CA LEU A 97 4.13 -1.58 -0.09
C LEU A 97 5.07 -1.72 -1.30
N LYS A 98 6.22 -1.06 -1.26
CA LYS A 98 7.27 -1.18 -2.28
C LYS A 98 7.64 -2.65 -2.54
N ARG A 99 7.80 -3.43 -1.47
CA ARG A 99 8.11 -4.87 -1.58
C ARG A 99 6.97 -5.65 -2.23
N LEU A 100 5.71 -5.40 -1.85
CA LEU A 100 4.55 -6.08 -2.43
C LEU A 100 4.41 -5.76 -3.93
N ILE A 101 4.57 -4.49 -4.32
CA ILE A 101 4.56 -4.07 -5.73
C ILE A 101 5.64 -4.80 -6.51
N LYS A 102 6.88 -4.80 -6.02
CA LYS A 102 7.99 -5.50 -6.67
C LYS A 102 7.76 -7.00 -6.76
N GLN A 103 7.25 -7.62 -5.71
CA GLN A 103 6.93 -9.05 -5.72
C GLN A 103 5.89 -9.36 -6.80
N ARG A 104 4.84 -8.53 -6.91
CA ARG A 104 3.83 -8.66 -7.95
C ARG A 104 4.39 -8.45 -9.36
N GLN A 105 5.29 -7.49 -9.55
CA GLN A 105 5.99 -7.29 -10.83
C GLN A 105 6.80 -8.52 -11.24
N THR A 106 7.46 -9.20 -10.30
CA THR A 106 8.22 -10.44 -10.56
C THR A 106 7.31 -11.64 -10.88
N MET A 107 6.03 -11.57 -10.55
CA MET A 107 5.05 -12.64 -10.82
C MET A 107 4.36 -12.51 -12.18
N SER A 108 4.50 -11.35 -12.87
CA SER A 108 3.96 -11.11 -14.22
C SER A 108 4.93 -11.48 -15.32
#